data_AF-A0AAP7A1X6-F1
#
_entry.id   AF-A0AAP7A1X6-F1
#
_cell.length_a   1.000
_cell.length_b   1.000
_cell.length_c   1.000
_cell.angle_alpha   90.00
_cell.angle_beta   90.00
_cell.angle_gamma   90.00
#
_symmetry.space_group_name_H-M   'P 1'
#
loop_
_entity.id
_entity.type
_entity.pdbx_description
1 polymer ?
#
loop_
_entity_poly.entity_id
_entity_poly.type
_entity_poly.pdbx_seq_one_letter_code
_entity_poly.pdbx_strand_id
1 'polypeptide(L)'
;MSVDRKPRMGWKVIVVLTLGASAFAIAPYVLLDPEQSRVSLDAAFPLHYPLLLIHIFSSFIALLIGWLQFLPSLRTTRSRVHRLIGRFYLGLVAIGGITGIIVGMYTESYIRQLAFLTLVVLWIFTGWKGYQTARHKRFDSHRIWMIRNYAVTLVPHGSLLPYASLFTSQDIVMCHSKVSSPF
;
A
#
# COMPACT_ATOMS: atom_id res chain seq x y z
N MET A 1 -18.67 -21.42 -27.71
CA MET A 1 -19.14 -20.34 -26.82
C MET A 1 -17.96 -19.46 -26.45
N SER A 2 -17.90 -18.23 -26.98
CA SER A 2 -16.81 -17.28 -26.73
C SER A 2 -16.93 -16.70 -25.33
N VAL A 3 -15.92 -16.92 -24.47
CA VAL A 3 -15.83 -16.26 -23.17
C VAL A 3 -15.42 -14.81 -23.41
N ASP A 4 -16.40 -13.91 -23.52
CA ASP A 4 -16.17 -12.48 -23.62
C ASP A 4 -15.76 -11.93 -22.25
N ARG A 5 -14.46 -12.00 -21.92
CA ARG A 5 -13.92 -11.40 -20.68
C ARG A 5 -13.58 -9.93 -20.92
N LYS A 6 -14.54 -9.03 -20.75
CA LYS A 6 -14.22 -7.61 -20.49
C LYS A 6 -14.32 -7.28 -19.00
N PRO A 7 -13.18 -7.07 -18.32
CA PRO A 7 -13.15 -6.18 -17.18
C PRO A 7 -12.03 -5.14 -17.36
N ARG A 8 -12.09 -4.31 -18.42
CA ARG A 8 -11.13 -3.20 -18.61
C ARG A 8 -11.59 -1.87 -18.00
N MET A 9 -12.89 -1.72 -17.73
CA MET A 9 -13.50 -0.47 -17.27
C MET A 9 -13.43 -0.31 -15.74
N GLY A 10 -13.59 -1.41 -14.99
CA GLY A 10 -13.48 -1.41 -13.54
C GLY A 10 -12.10 -0.97 -13.02
N TRP A 11 -11.01 -1.36 -13.71
CA TRP A 11 -9.65 -0.99 -13.30
C TRP A 11 -9.40 0.52 -13.37
N LYS A 12 -9.79 1.16 -14.47
CA LYS A 12 -9.63 2.61 -14.64
C LYS A 12 -10.43 3.37 -13.59
N VAL A 13 -11.66 2.92 -13.30
CA VAL A 13 -12.51 3.51 -12.26
C VAL A 13 -11.84 3.40 -10.90
N ILE A 14 -11.30 2.23 -10.52
CA ILE A 14 -10.63 2.07 -9.22
C ILE A 14 -9.39 2.95 -9.11
N VAL A 15 -8.56 3.01 -10.15
CA VAL A 15 -7.37 3.88 -10.15
C VAL A 15 -7.79 5.35 -9.99
N VAL A 16 -8.81 5.79 -10.72
CA VAL A 16 -9.34 7.17 -10.59
C VAL A 16 -9.90 7.42 -9.20
N LEU A 17 -10.64 6.47 -8.62
CA LEU A 17 -11.20 6.60 -7.28
C LEU A 17 -10.11 6.63 -6.20
N THR A 18 -9.11 5.76 -6.29
CA THR A 18 -7.98 5.76 -5.36
C THR A 18 -7.20 7.07 -5.46
N LEU A 19 -6.83 7.50 -6.67
CA LEU A 19 -6.11 8.76 -6.89
C LEU A 19 -6.93 9.98 -6.45
N GLY A 20 -8.23 9.99 -6.75
CA GLY A 20 -9.14 11.05 -6.33
C GLY A 20 -9.30 11.11 -4.80
N ALA A 21 -9.47 9.96 -4.14
CA ALA A 21 -9.53 9.88 -2.69
C ALA A 21 -8.20 10.31 -2.04
N SER A 22 -7.06 9.90 -2.59
CA SER A 22 -5.75 10.34 -2.10
C SER A 22 -5.50 11.83 -2.32
N ALA A 23 -5.90 12.39 -3.47
CA ALA A 23 -5.80 13.81 -3.76
C ALA A 23 -6.70 14.63 -2.81
N PHE A 24 -7.94 14.16 -2.58
CA PHE A 24 -8.82 14.75 -1.59
C PHE A 24 -8.19 14.70 -0.20
N ALA A 25 -7.64 13.56 0.22
CA ALA A 25 -7.03 13.36 1.53
C ALA A 25 -5.82 14.28 1.78
N ILE A 26 -4.95 14.47 0.77
CA ILE A 26 -3.72 15.26 0.90
C ILE A 26 -3.93 16.76 0.75
N ALA A 27 -4.98 17.21 0.04
CA ALA A 27 -5.25 18.61 -0.27
C ALA A 27 -5.02 19.63 0.89
N PRO A 28 -5.58 19.44 2.09
CA PRO A 28 -5.38 20.39 3.21
C PRO A 28 -3.95 20.47 3.73
N TYR A 29 -3.11 19.49 3.42
CA TYR A 29 -1.73 19.41 3.90
C TYR A 29 -0.71 19.91 2.86
N VAL A 30 -1.15 20.28 1.65
CA VAL A 30 -0.25 20.76 0.58
C VAL A 30 0.35 22.11 0.92
N LEU A 31 -0.42 23.01 1.54
CA LEU A 31 0.03 24.34 1.93
C LEU A 31 0.79 24.35 3.27
N LEU A 32 0.93 23.19 3.92
CA LEU A 32 1.62 23.02 5.21
C LEU A 32 1.03 23.92 6.32
N ASP A 33 -0.26 24.23 6.20
CA ASP A 33 -1.02 25.03 7.14
C ASP A 33 -1.72 24.13 8.17
N PRO A 34 -1.38 24.21 9.48
CA PRO A 34 -2.04 23.44 10.52
C PRO A 34 -3.53 23.74 10.68
N GLU A 35 -3.99 24.95 10.33
CA GLU A 35 -5.40 25.34 10.48
C GLU A 35 -6.33 24.58 9.52
N GLN A 36 -5.77 24.09 8.41
CA GLN A 36 -6.50 23.28 7.43
C GLN A 36 -6.54 21.79 7.79
N SER A 37 -5.86 21.37 8.88
CA SER A 37 -5.79 19.98 9.30
C SER A 37 -7.18 19.38 9.51
N ARG A 38 -7.40 18.18 8.97
CA ARG A 38 -8.63 17.40 9.19
C ARG A 38 -8.58 16.52 10.43
N VAL A 39 -7.43 16.49 11.10
CA VAL A 39 -7.19 15.76 12.34
C VAL A 39 -6.97 16.79 13.44
N SER A 40 -7.65 16.61 14.57
CA SER A 40 -7.46 17.44 15.76
C SER A 40 -6.00 17.38 16.20
N LEU A 41 -5.37 18.54 16.32
CA LEU A 41 -3.98 18.66 16.75
C LEU A 41 -3.94 18.92 18.26
N ASP A 42 -3.22 18.05 18.96
CA ASP A 42 -2.93 18.22 20.38
C ASP A 42 -1.92 19.37 20.59
N ALA A 43 -2.38 20.46 21.22
CA ALA A 43 -1.57 21.63 21.53
C ALA A 43 -0.42 21.34 22.52
N ALA A 44 -0.54 20.29 23.34
CA ALA A 44 0.51 19.87 24.26
C ALA A 44 1.64 19.09 23.56
N PHE A 45 1.46 18.70 22.29
CA PHE A 45 2.46 17.95 21.53
C PHE A 45 2.90 18.70 20.25
N PRO A 46 3.95 19.54 20.31
CA PRO A 46 4.40 20.35 19.18
C PRO A 46 4.83 19.55 17.94
N LEU A 47 5.24 18.29 18.12
CA LEU A 47 5.64 17.42 17.01
C LEU A 47 4.45 16.70 16.34
N HIS A 48 3.21 16.88 16.84
CA HIS A 48 2.04 16.20 16.30
C HIS A 48 1.85 16.52 14.81
N TYR A 49 1.85 17.81 14.44
CA TYR A 49 1.64 18.22 13.06
C TYR A 49 2.79 17.78 12.12
N PRO A 50 4.09 17.99 12.45
CA PRO A 50 5.19 17.45 11.64
C PRO A 50 5.12 15.93 11.44
N LEU A 51 4.81 15.16 12.49
CA LEU A 51 4.69 13.70 12.38
C LEU A 51 3.48 13.27 11.54
N LEU A 52 2.37 14.01 11.65
CA LEU A 52 1.21 13.83 10.78
C LEU A 52 1.56 14.06 9.31
N LEU A 53 2.30 15.13 8.99
CA LEU A 53 2.77 15.37 7.63
C LEU A 53 3.67 14.24 7.13
N ILE A 54 4.64 13.80 7.93
CA ILE A 54 5.52 12.68 7.57
C ILE A 54 4.70 11.42 7.29
N HIS A 55 3.71 11.10 8.13
CA HIS A 55 2.81 9.97 7.92
C HIS A 55 2.04 10.10 6.59
N ILE A 56 1.42 11.25 6.34
CA ILE A 56 0.59 11.48 5.14
C ILE A 56 1.43 11.38 3.87
N PHE A 57 2.55 12.11 3.79
CA PHE A 57 3.36 12.13 2.58
C PHE A 57 4.04 10.78 2.32
N SER A 58 4.57 10.12 3.35
CA SER A 58 5.18 8.80 3.18
C SER A 58 4.16 7.75 2.74
N SER A 59 2.95 7.76 3.31
CA SER A 59 1.86 6.87 2.92
C SER A 59 1.39 7.12 1.49
N PHE A 60 1.25 8.40 1.10
CA PHE A 60 0.87 8.78 -0.25
C PHE A 60 1.92 8.34 -1.28
N ILE A 61 3.21 8.56 -1.03
CA ILE A 61 4.26 8.13 -1.95
C ILE A 61 4.31 6.60 -2.01
N ALA A 62 4.18 5.89 -0.88
CA ALA A 62 4.13 4.43 -0.84
C ALA A 62 2.98 3.87 -1.69
N LEU A 63 1.80 4.46 -1.61
CA LEU A 63 0.64 4.13 -2.45
C LEU A 63 0.97 4.32 -3.94
N LEU A 64 1.54 5.47 -4.32
CA LEU A 64 1.85 5.79 -5.71
C LEU A 64 2.92 4.89 -6.34
N ILE A 65 3.93 4.44 -5.57
CA ILE A 65 5.01 3.61 -6.11
C ILE A 65 4.77 2.11 -5.93
N GLY A 66 3.88 1.71 -5.01
CA GLY A 66 3.66 0.31 -4.67
C GLY A 66 3.14 -0.53 -5.84
N TRP A 67 2.24 0.01 -6.67
CA TRP A 67 1.73 -0.72 -7.84
C TRP A 67 2.80 -1.09 -8.87
N LEU A 68 3.88 -0.30 -8.98
CA LEU A 68 5.00 -0.56 -9.89
C LEU A 68 5.68 -1.90 -9.55
N GLN A 69 5.61 -2.36 -8.29
CA GLN A 69 6.19 -3.63 -7.85
C GLN A 69 5.54 -4.86 -8.51
N PHE A 70 4.32 -4.72 -9.04
CA PHE A 70 3.56 -5.82 -9.65
C PHE A 70 3.68 -5.87 -11.17
N LEU A 71 4.41 -4.93 -11.80
CA LEU A 71 4.64 -4.94 -13.24
C LEU A 71 5.57 -6.10 -13.64
N PRO A 72 5.13 -7.03 -14.52
CA PRO A 72 5.94 -8.18 -14.90
C PRO A 72 7.30 -7.79 -15.48
N SER A 73 7.35 -6.75 -16.33
CA SER A 73 8.57 -6.26 -16.98
C SER A 73 9.60 -5.69 -16.00
N LEU A 74 9.16 -5.02 -14.93
CA LEU A 74 10.07 -4.54 -13.88
C LEU A 74 10.64 -5.70 -13.06
N ARG A 75 9.83 -6.73 -12.80
CA ARG A 75 10.25 -7.90 -12.03
C ARG A 75 11.22 -8.82 -12.78
N THR A 76 10.98 -9.08 -14.07
CA THR A 76 11.78 -10.03 -14.86
C THR A 76 12.96 -9.36 -15.57
N THR A 77 12.73 -8.23 -16.24
CA THR A 77 13.73 -7.58 -17.10
C THR A 77 14.58 -6.55 -16.35
N ARG A 78 13.98 -5.82 -15.38
CA ARG A 78 14.65 -4.72 -14.64
C ARG A 78 14.73 -4.99 -13.13
N SER A 79 15.21 -6.18 -12.75
CA SER A 79 15.23 -6.63 -11.35
C SER A 79 15.98 -5.69 -10.38
N ARG A 80 17.02 -4.97 -10.85
CA ARG A 80 17.71 -3.94 -10.05
C ARG A 80 16.77 -2.78 -9.69
N VAL A 81 15.98 -2.31 -10.65
CA VAL A 81 15.00 -1.22 -10.47
C VAL A 81 13.88 -1.68 -9.53
N HIS A 82 13.35 -2.90 -9.73
CA HIS A 82 12.37 -3.48 -8.83
C HIS A 82 12.85 -3.48 -7.38
N ARG A 83 14.09 -3.95 -7.12
CA ARG A 83 14.68 -3.97 -5.77
C ARG A 83 14.88 -2.58 -5.18
N LEU A 84 15.28 -1.59 -5.99
CA LEU A 84 15.46 -0.22 -5.51
C LEU A 84 14.12 0.40 -5.10
N ILE A 85 13.12 0.35 -5.99
CA ILE A 85 11.78 0.87 -5.71
C ILE A 85 11.16 0.11 -4.52
N GLY A 86 11.35 -1.20 -4.42
CA GLY A 86 10.84 -2.01 -3.32
C GLY A 86 11.45 -1.64 -1.96
N ARG A 87 12.75 -1.27 -1.93
CA ARG A 87 13.40 -0.75 -0.71
C ARG A 87 12.85 0.62 -0.32
N PHE A 88 12.70 1.53 -1.27
CA PHE A 88 12.08 2.84 -1.01
C PHE A 88 10.64 2.68 -0.49
N TYR A 89 9.85 1.84 -1.15
CA TYR A 89 8.49 1.52 -0.72
C TYR A 89 8.45 1.00 0.71
N LEU A 90 9.26 -0.01 1.06
CA LEU A 90 9.30 -0.54 2.42
C LEU A 90 9.82 0.47 3.45
N GLY A 91 10.75 1.35 3.06
CA GLY A 91 11.21 2.46 3.89
C GLY A 91 10.09 3.46 4.19
N LEU A 92 9.29 3.81 3.19
CA LEU A 92 8.12 4.68 3.35
C LEU A 92 7.03 4.02 4.21
N VAL A 93 6.78 2.71 4.03
CA VAL A 93 5.88 1.94 4.89
C VAL A 93 6.35 1.96 6.34
N ALA A 94 7.65 1.83 6.59
CA ALA A 94 8.20 1.89 7.95
C ALA A 94 8.09 3.28 8.55
N ILE A 95 8.52 4.33 7.83
CA ILE A 95 8.46 5.72 8.29
C ILE A 95 7.00 6.14 8.54
N GLY A 96 6.13 5.92 7.55
CA GLY A 96 4.71 6.22 7.65
C GLY A 96 4.03 5.40 8.73
N GLY A 97 4.40 4.14 8.89
CA GLY A 97 3.87 3.30 9.94
C GLY A 97 4.25 3.78 11.34
N ILE A 98 5.54 4.05 11.59
CA ILE A 98 6.01 4.49 12.91
C ILE A 98 5.40 5.84 13.28
N THR A 99 5.42 6.81 12.37
CA THR A 99 4.80 8.12 12.59
C THR A 99 3.28 8.01 12.75
N GLY A 100 2.65 7.10 12.00
CA GLY A 100 1.23 6.76 12.13
C GLY A 100 0.88 6.22 13.52
N ILE A 101 1.69 5.32 14.10
CA ILE A 101 1.44 4.84 15.47
C ILE A 101 1.37 6.01 16.46
N ILE A 102 2.34 6.94 16.38
CA ILE A 102 2.41 8.10 17.29
C ILE A 102 1.17 8.97 17.12
N VAL A 103 0.85 9.39 15.89
CA VAL A 103 -0.30 10.24 15.58
C VAL A 103 -1.63 9.56 15.98
N GLY A 104 -1.74 8.25 15.77
CA GLY A 104 -2.92 7.46 16.12
C GLY A 104 -3.23 7.47 17.62
N MET A 105 -2.24 7.64 18.48
CA MET A 105 -2.43 7.74 19.93
C MET A 105 -3.18 9.01 20.36
N TYR A 106 -3.21 10.04 19.51
CA TYR A 106 -3.86 11.32 19.79
C TYR A 106 -5.22 11.47 19.09
N THR A 107 -5.78 10.38 18.57
CA THR A 107 -7.12 10.39 17.97
C THR A 107 -8.20 10.39 19.05
N GLU A 108 -9.09 11.39 19.03
CA GLU A 108 -10.12 11.60 20.07
C GLU A 108 -11.10 10.42 20.25
N SER A 109 -11.42 9.72 19.16
CA SER A 109 -12.36 8.60 19.20
C SER A 109 -11.62 7.28 19.40
N TYR A 110 -11.93 6.59 20.50
CA TYR A 110 -11.36 5.28 20.82
C TYR A 110 -11.55 4.24 19.70
N ILE A 111 -12.73 4.22 19.06
CA ILE A 111 -13.01 3.29 17.95
C ILE A 111 -12.13 3.62 16.74
N ARG A 112 -12.00 4.90 16.37
CA ARG A 112 -11.15 5.32 15.24
C ARG A 112 -9.68 5.07 15.53
N GLN A 113 -9.25 5.34 16.75
CA GLN A 113 -7.91 5.05 17.24
C GLN A 113 -7.57 3.55 17.10
N LEU A 114 -8.41 2.66 17.63
CA LEU A 114 -8.18 1.22 17.54
C LEU A 114 -8.13 0.72 16.09
N ALA A 115 -9.05 1.19 15.24
CA ALA A 115 -9.10 0.82 13.83
C ALA A 115 -7.82 1.29 13.10
N PHE A 116 -7.40 2.53 13.31
CA PHE A 116 -6.22 3.10 12.69
C PHE A 116 -4.93 2.44 13.17
N LEU A 117 -4.75 2.27 14.49
CA LEU A 117 -3.58 1.62 15.06
C LEU A 117 -3.46 0.17 14.61
N THR A 118 -4.57 -0.58 14.57
CA THR A 118 -4.60 -1.95 14.05
C THR A 118 -4.15 -1.99 12.59
N LEU A 119 -4.69 -1.08 11.77
CA LEU A 119 -4.32 -0.98 10.36
C LEU A 119 -2.82 -0.69 10.18
N VAL A 120 -2.28 0.27 10.93
CA VAL A 120 -0.88 0.67 10.86
C VAL A 120 0.05 -0.45 11.33
N VAL A 121 -0.30 -1.15 12.42
CA VAL A 121 0.47 -2.30 12.91
C VAL A 121 0.48 -3.43 11.88
N LEU A 122 -0.67 -3.75 11.27
CA LEU A 122 -0.74 -4.74 10.19
C LEU A 122 0.07 -4.31 8.97
N TRP A 123 0.10 -3.01 8.66
CA TRP A 123 0.87 -2.47 7.55
C TRP A 123 2.37 -2.68 7.74
N ILE A 124 2.90 -2.30 8.91
CA ILE A 124 4.31 -2.54 9.25
C ILE A 124 4.62 -4.03 9.29
N PHE A 125 3.78 -4.83 9.95
CA PHE A 125 3.99 -6.27 10.10
C PHE A 125 4.06 -6.98 8.74
N THR A 126 3.11 -6.72 7.86
CA THR A 126 3.08 -7.33 6.52
C THR A 126 4.28 -6.88 5.67
N GLY A 127 4.70 -5.62 5.77
CA GLY A 127 5.89 -5.10 5.11
C GLY A 127 7.17 -5.77 5.62
N TRP A 128 7.29 -5.93 6.93
CA TRP A 128 8.40 -6.64 7.56
C TRP A 128 8.46 -8.11 7.14
N LYS A 129 7.33 -8.83 7.10
CA LYS A 129 7.26 -10.21 6.58
C LYS A 129 7.66 -10.29 5.11
N GLY A 130 7.24 -9.32 4.30
CA GLY A 130 7.65 -9.18 2.90
C GLY A 130 9.17 -9.01 2.77
N TYR A 131 9.76 -8.12 3.56
CA TYR A 131 11.21 -7.92 3.59
C TYR A 131 11.97 -9.16 4.07
N GLN A 132 11.55 -9.75 5.19
CA GLN A 132 12.15 -10.93 5.81
C GLN A 132 12.22 -12.09 4.81
N THR A 133 11.09 -12.41 4.16
CA THR A 133 11.02 -13.50 3.17
C THR A 133 11.89 -13.24 1.94
N ALA A 134 12.00 -11.99 1.46
CA ALA A 134 12.95 -11.62 0.41
C ALA A 134 14.41 -11.82 0.84
N ARG A 135 14.77 -11.45 2.07
CA ARG A 135 16.13 -11.64 2.63
C ARG A 135 16.49 -13.11 2.75
N HIS A 136 15.53 -13.97 3.09
CA HIS A 136 15.72 -15.43 3.10
C HIS A 136 15.61 -16.09 1.72
N LYS A 137 15.53 -15.31 0.63
CA LYS A 137 15.39 -15.80 -0.76
C LYS A 137 14.14 -16.66 -0.99
N ARG A 138 13.11 -16.52 -0.15
CA ARG A 138 11.80 -17.20 -0.28
C ARG A 138 10.84 -16.34 -1.10
N PHE A 139 11.06 -16.31 -2.42
CA PHE A 139 10.39 -15.36 -3.32
C PHE A 139 8.88 -15.59 -3.48
N ASP A 140 8.42 -16.84 -3.42
CA ASP A 140 6.98 -17.15 -3.47
C ASP A 140 6.26 -16.57 -2.26
N SER A 141 6.82 -16.78 -1.06
CA SER A 141 6.30 -16.19 0.18
C SER A 141 6.40 -14.66 0.18
N HIS A 142 7.52 -14.11 -0.30
CA HIS A 142 7.69 -12.66 -0.47
C HIS A 142 6.57 -12.06 -1.29
N ARG A 143 6.24 -12.68 -2.44
CA ARG A 143 5.18 -12.21 -3.31
C ARG A 143 3.82 -12.17 -2.58
N ILE A 144 3.48 -13.23 -1.85
CA ILE A 144 2.24 -13.30 -1.06
C ILE A 144 2.19 -12.19 0.00
N TRP A 145 3.29 -11.97 0.73
CA TRP A 145 3.35 -10.91 1.74
C TRP A 145 3.29 -9.51 1.15
N MET A 146 3.89 -9.26 -0.01
CA MET A 146 3.82 -7.96 -0.68
C MET A 146 2.42 -7.67 -1.22
N ILE A 147 1.69 -8.69 -1.68
CA ILE A 147 0.27 -8.53 -2.06
C ILE A 147 -0.56 -8.13 -0.83
N ARG A 148 -0.38 -8.83 0.30
CA ARG A 148 -1.07 -8.49 1.55
C ARG A 148 -0.73 -7.07 2.01
N ASN A 149 0.55 -6.70 1.99
CA ASN A 149 0.99 -5.38 2.41
C ASN A 149 0.42 -4.26 1.52
N TYR A 150 0.41 -4.46 0.20
CA TYR A 150 -0.17 -3.47 -0.70
C TYR A 150 -1.70 -3.39 -0.57
N ALA A 151 -2.37 -4.51 -0.31
CA ALA A 151 -3.80 -4.51 0.02
C ALA A 151 -4.09 -3.71 1.29
N VAL A 152 -3.27 -3.86 2.34
CA VAL A 152 -3.36 -3.06 3.57
C VAL A 152 -3.17 -1.57 3.29
N THR A 153 -2.23 -1.20 2.41
CA THR A 153 -1.98 0.19 1.97
C THR A 153 -3.22 0.82 1.33
N LEU A 154 -4.06 0.02 0.66
CA LEU A 154 -5.27 0.47 -0.03
C LEU A 154 -6.51 0.56 0.88
N VAL A 155 -6.49 -0.01 2.09
CA VAL A 155 -7.66 -0.07 3.00
C VAL A 155 -8.28 1.31 3.26
N PRO A 156 -7.53 2.40 3.55
CA PRO A 156 -8.12 3.71 3.83
C PRO A 156 -8.96 4.28 2.69
N HIS A 157 -8.76 3.80 1.47
CA HIS A 157 -9.41 4.30 0.25
C HIS A 157 -10.65 3.48 -0.14
N GLY A 158 -11.07 2.49 0.68
CA GLY A 158 -12.25 1.65 0.43
C GLY A 158 -12.11 0.68 -0.75
N SER A 159 -10.93 0.59 -1.37
CA SER A 159 -10.71 -0.13 -2.64
C SER A 159 -10.45 -1.64 -2.51
N LEU A 160 -10.96 -2.32 -1.49
CA LEU A 160 -10.60 -3.72 -1.18
C LEU A 160 -11.27 -4.80 -2.06
N LEU A 161 -12.41 -4.51 -2.69
CA LEU A 161 -13.29 -5.59 -3.18
C LEU A 161 -12.86 -6.35 -4.47
N PRO A 162 -12.00 -5.85 -5.39
CA PRO A 162 -11.62 -6.62 -6.59
C PRO A 162 -10.21 -7.23 -6.58
N TYR A 163 -9.37 -6.97 -5.56
CA TYR A 163 -7.95 -7.38 -5.62
C TYR A 163 -7.68 -8.82 -5.19
N ALA A 164 -8.50 -9.39 -4.29
CA ALA A 164 -8.34 -10.76 -3.82
C ALA A 164 -8.47 -11.79 -4.95
N SER A 165 -9.27 -11.51 -5.99
CA SER A 165 -9.52 -12.43 -7.10
C SER A 165 -8.53 -12.29 -8.26
N LEU A 166 -7.86 -11.14 -8.42
CA LEU A 166 -6.94 -10.88 -9.54
C LEU A 166 -5.49 -11.31 -9.26
N PHE A 167 -5.02 -11.25 -8.02
CA PHE A 167 -3.68 -11.74 -7.70
C PHE A 167 -3.57 -13.26 -7.74
N THR A 168 -4.63 -13.95 -7.34
CA THR A 168 -4.75 -15.41 -7.37
C THR A 168 -4.82 -15.95 -8.80
N SER A 169 -5.47 -15.21 -9.71
CA SER A 169 -5.65 -15.66 -11.10
C SER A 169 -4.38 -15.52 -11.98
N GLN A 170 -3.49 -14.56 -11.70
CA GLN A 170 -2.20 -14.49 -12.41
C GLN A 170 -1.20 -15.58 -11.96
N ASP A 171 -1.30 -16.10 -10.73
CA ASP A 171 -0.46 -17.20 -10.26
C ASP A 171 -0.92 -18.57 -10.75
N ILE A 172 -2.23 -18.79 -10.79
CA ILE A 172 -2.81 -20.03 -11.31
C ILE A 172 -2.46 -20.18 -12.80
N VAL A 173 -2.53 -19.11 -13.59
CA VAL A 173 -2.17 -19.15 -15.02
C VAL A 173 -0.68 -19.36 -15.24
N MET A 174 0.20 -18.74 -14.43
CA MET A 174 1.65 -18.94 -14.55
C MET A 174 2.11 -20.34 -14.11
N CYS A 175 1.50 -20.91 -13.06
CA CYS A 175 1.76 -22.29 -12.63
C CYS A 175 1.31 -23.30 -13.69
N HIS A 176 0.15 -23.07 -14.32
CA HIS A 176 -0.36 -23.94 -15.38
C HIS A 176 0.47 -23.85 -16.68
N SER A 177 1.08 -22.70 -16.98
CA SER A 177 1.91 -22.53 -18.20
C SER A 177 3.26 -23.25 -18.17
N LYS A 178 3.74 -23.66 -16.99
CA LYS A 178 5.00 -24.43 -16.84
C LYS A 178 4.81 -25.94 -16.78
N VAL A 179 3.57 -26.42 -16.65
CA VAL A 179 3.25 -27.85 -16.58
C VAL A 179 2.76 -28.38 -17.93
N SER A 180 2.46 -27.50 -18.90
CA SER A 180 1.90 -27.87 -20.21
C SER A 180 2.83 -27.62 -21.41
N SER A 181 4.16 -27.68 -21.24
CA SER A 181 5.08 -27.83 -22.38
C SER A 181 5.49 -29.30 -22.52
N PRO A 182 4.80 -30.11 -23.35
CA PRO A 182 5.50 -31.17 -24.04
C PRO A 182 6.38 -30.52 -25.11
N PHE A 183 7.63 -30.99 -25.18
CA PHE A 183 8.78 -30.49 -25.96
C PHE A 183 9.64 -29.42 -25.26
#